data_AF-A0A673A8I8-F1
#
_entry.id   AF-A0A673A8I8-F1
#
_cell.length_a   1.000
_cell.length_b   1.000
_cell.length_c   1.000
_cell.angle_alpha   90.00
_cell.angle_beta   90.00
_cell.angle_gamma   90.00
#
_symmetry.space_group_name_H-M   'P 1'
#
loop_
_entity.id
_entity.type
_entity.pdbx_description
1 polymer ?
#
loop_
_entity_poly.entity_id
_entity_poly.type
_entity_poly.pdbx_seq_one_letter_code
_entity_poly.pdbx_strand_id
1 'polypeptide(L)'
;MFLCEIFLHLFHSFVEVEEGKEFVVLPFITTPESLDGVEVRWFYYEDDECKELLVYPKGSVEHHDDYRNRTEMNENPLGSGNLSLTLSDPKDTDSGKYRCYVKKNNNIITMKTVLLKVHHLWFILCLWLVVYLMVNLKINHTTVVSLVPYILLCVFHF
;
A
#
# COMPACT_ATOMS: atom_id res chain seq x y z
N MET A 1 -5.60 2.66 32.86
CA MET A 1 -6.82 2.38 32.08
C MET A 1 -7.18 3.49 31.09
N PHE A 2 -6.78 4.75 31.31
CA PHE A 2 -7.07 5.89 30.42
C PHE A 2 -6.24 5.99 29.11
N LEU A 3 -5.13 5.25 28.98
CA LEU A 3 -4.34 5.27 27.73
C LEU A 3 -5.00 4.49 26.58
N CYS A 4 -5.92 3.57 26.86
CA CYS A 4 -6.60 2.76 25.85
C CYS A 4 -7.67 3.55 25.09
N GLU A 5 -8.34 4.51 25.75
CA GLU A 5 -9.44 5.30 25.14
C GLU A 5 -8.92 6.45 24.26
N ILE A 6 -7.74 7.02 24.58
CA ILE A 6 -7.09 8.03 23.71
C ILE A 6 -6.48 7.36 22.48
N PHE A 7 -5.97 6.13 22.60
CA PHE A 7 -5.46 5.37 21.46
C PHE A 7 -6.56 5.11 20.42
N LEU A 8 -7.79 4.81 20.86
CA LEU A 8 -8.98 4.55 20.01
C LEU A 8 -9.38 5.73 19.10
N HIS A 9 -9.09 6.97 19.49
CA HIS A 9 -9.40 8.17 18.68
C HIS A 9 -8.28 8.61 17.71
N LEU A 10 -7.10 7.96 17.75
CA LEU A 10 -5.94 8.23 16.89
C LEU A 10 -5.72 7.18 15.78
N PHE A 11 -6.66 6.23 15.59
CA PHE A 11 -6.51 5.05 14.72
C PHE A 11 -6.38 5.39 13.22
N HIS A 12 -5.18 5.76 12.80
CA HIS A 12 -4.70 5.37 11.48
C HIS A 12 -4.16 3.94 11.61
N SER A 13 -4.75 2.99 10.88
CA SER A 13 -4.15 1.66 10.77
C SER A 13 -2.80 1.81 10.06
N PHE A 14 -1.72 1.25 10.60
CA PHE A 14 -0.41 1.33 9.95
C PHE A 14 -0.04 -0.02 9.35
N VAL A 15 0.37 -0.01 8.09
CA VAL A 15 0.77 -1.20 7.32
C VAL A 15 2.15 -0.96 6.75
N GLU A 16 3.08 -1.85 7.03
CA GLU A 16 4.42 -1.85 6.43
C GLU A 16 4.55 -3.03 5.47
N VAL A 17 5.18 -2.81 4.33
CA VAL A 17 5.47 -3.86 3.36
C VAL A 17 6.83 -3.61 2.72
N GLU A 18 7.53 -4.67 2.35
CA GLU A 18 8.76 -4.56 1.57
C GLU A 18 8.39 -4.41 0.09
N GLU A 19 9.13 -3.58 -0.64
CA GLU A 19 8.98 -3.54 -2.09
C GLU A 19 9.33 -4.92 -2.70
N GLY A 20 8.62 -5.30 -3.77
CA GLY A 20 8.79 -6.59 -4.45
C GLY A 20 7.92 -7.72 -3.89
N LYS A 21 7.05 -7.45 -2.92
CA LYS A 21 5.93 -8.35 -2.59
C LYS A 21 4.91 -8.35 -3.73
N GLU A 22 4.17 -9.44 -3.86
CA GLU A 22 3.13 -9.56 -4.89
C GLU A 22 1.94 -8.61 -4.60
N PHE A 23 1.55 -8.49 -3.33
CA PHE A 23 0.48 -7.60 -2.90
C PHE A 23 0.60 -7.21 -1.42
N VAL A 24 -0.15 -6.17 -1.04
CA VAL A 24 -0.39 -5.76 0.34
C VAL A 24 -1.89 -5.53 0.55
N VAL A 25 -2.39 -5.85 1.75
CA VAL A 25 -3.80 -5.64 2.11
C VAL A 25 -3.90 -4.48 3.09
N LEU A 26 -4.70 -3.47 2.73
CA LEU A 26 -5.06 -2.34 3.58
C LEU A 26 -6.35 -2.69 4.35
N PRO A 27 -6.27 -2.96 5.66
CA PRO A 27 -7.35 -3.63 6.35
C PRO A 27 -8.52 -2.69 6.65
N PHE A 28 -9.74 -3.11 6.35
CA PHE A 28 -10.96 -2.51 6.86
C PHE A 28 -12.05 -3.56 7.03
N ILE A 29 -12.29 -3.98 8.27
CA ILE A 29 -13.40 -4.85 8.64
C ILE A 29 -14.47 -4.00 9.34
N THR A 30 -15.72 -4.16 8.94
CA THR A 30 -16.89 -3.53 9.53
C THR A 30 -18.03 -4.55 9.66
N THR A 31 -19.11 -4.19 10.38
CA THR A 31 -20.27 -5.07 10.52
C THR A 31 -21.14 -5.05 9.25
N PRO A 32 -21.52 -6.23 8.70
CA PRO A 32 -22.27 -6.33 7.45
C PRO A 32 -23.74 -5.89 7.55
N GLU A 33 -24.33 -5.92 8.75
CA GLU A 33 -25.74 -5.59 9.02
C GLU A 33 -26.15 -4.15 8.62
N SER A 34 -25.18 -3.27 8.33
CA SER A 34 -25.41 -1.86 7.95
C SER A 34 -25.03 -1.56 6.47
N LEU A 35 -24.65 -2.57 5.68
CA LEU A 35 -24.04 -2.36 4.36
C LEU A 35 -25.00 -2.48 3.16
N ASP A 36 -26.30 -2.68 3.40
CA ASP A 36 -27.29 -2.65 2.30
C ASP A 36 -27.47 -1.24 1.74
N GLY A 37 -27.45 -1.12 0.40
CA GLY A 37 -27.53 0.14 -0.33
C GLY A 37 -26.35 1.09 -0.11
N VAL A 38 -25.18 0.56 0.28
CA VAL A 38 -23.97 1.32 0.58
C VAL A 38 -23.03 1.38 -0.63
N GLU A 39 -22.37 2.53 -0.79
CA GLU A 39 -21.25 2.75 -1.69
C GLU A 39 -19.96 2.85 -0.87
N VAL A 40 -18.93 2.12 -1.26
CA VAL A 40 -17.59 2.12 -0.66
C VAL A 40 -16.63 2.78 -1.64
N ARG A 41 -15.83 3.73 -1.17
CA ARG A 41 -14.84 4.44 -1.98
C ARG A 41 -13.48 4.46 -1.31
N TRP A 42 -12.45 4.07 -2.04
CA TRP A 42 -11.06 4.19 -1.61
C TRP A 42 -10.37 5.34 -2.31
N PHE A 43 -9.62 6.12 -1.52
CA PHE A 43 -8.82 7.25 -1.99
C PHE A 43 -7.39 7.13 -1.49
N TYR A 44 -6.45 7.53 -2.32
CA TYR A 44 -5.06 7.77 -1.96
C TYR A 44 -4.82 9.27 -1.81
N TYR A 45 -4.11 9.63 -0.74
CA TYR A 45 -3.71 11.00 -0.43
C TYR A 45 -2.19 11.08 -0.30
N GLU A 46 -1.62 11.95 -1.11
CA GLU A 46 -0.21 12.32 -1.12
C GLU A 46 -0.15 13.84 -1.15
N ASP A 47 0.43 14.44 -0.11
CA ASP A 47 0.43 15.89 0.11
C ASP A 47 -0.97 16.52 -0.05
N ASP A 48 -1.17 17.31 -1.11
CA ASP A 48 -2.43 17.98 -1.46
C ASP A 48 -3.23 17.26 -2.57
N GLU A 49 -2.70 16.18 -3.14
CA GLU A 49 -3.38 15.39 -4.18
C GLU A 49 -4.29 14.32 -3.58
N CYS A 50 -5.48 14.18 -4.15
CA CYS A 50 -6.49 13.18 -3.78
C CYS A 50 -6.87 12.37 -5.02
N LYS A 51 -6.53 11.07 -5.02
CA LYS A 51 -6.77 10.15 -6.15
C LYS A 51 -7.82 9.12 -5.74
N GLU A 52 -8.92 9.05 -6.48
CA GLU A 52 -9.93 7.98 -6.28
C GLU A 52 -9.42 6.68 -6.90
N LEU A 53 -9.26 5.66 -6.08
CA LEU A 53 -8.69 4.37 -6.48
C LEU A 53 -9.78 3.43 -7.00
N LEU A 54 -10.84 3.28 -6.20
CA LEU A 54 -11.84 2.25 -6.40
C LEU A 54 -13.19 2.68 -5.80
N VAL A 55 -14.27 2.34 -6.50
CA VAL A 55 -15.66 2.48 -6.04
C VAL A 55 -16.36 1.11 -6.09
N TYR A 56 -17.08 0.75 -5.03
CA TYR A 56 -17.87 -0.47 -4.92
C TYR A 56 -19.30 -0.18 -4.41
N PRO A 57 -20.38 -0.78 -4.97
CA PRO A 57 -20.40 -1.58 -6.19
C PRO A 57 -19.86 -0.79 -7.38
N LYS A 58 -19.25 -1.49 -8.35
CA LYS A 58 -18.55 -0.85 -9.47
C LYS A 58 -19.53 0.02 -10.27
N GLY A 59 -19.35 1.33 -10.19
CA GLY A 59 -20.10 2.32 -10.97
C GLY A 59 -19.46 2.60 -12.33
N SER A 60 -19.95 3.64 -13.02
CA SER A 60 -19.42 4.10 -14.32
C SER A 60 -18.17 4.99 -14.21
N VAL A 61 -17.50 5.02 -13.06
CA VAL A 61 -16.40 5.95 -12.80
C VAL A 61 -15.10 5.39 -13.36
N GLU A 62 -14.39 6.20 -14.14
CA GLU A 62 -13.07 5.90 -14.69
C GLU A 62 -12.04 5.83 -13.55
N HIS A 63 -11.33 4.70 -13.46
CA HIS A 63 -10.23 4.53 -12.51
C HIS A 63 -9.05 5.40 -12.94
N HIS A 64 -8.32 5.99 -11.99
CA HIS A 64 -7.04 6.66 -12.28
C HIS A 64 -6.06 5.64 -12.91
N ASP A 65 -5.44 6.00 -14.04
CA ASP A 65 -4.70 5.04 -14.87
C ASP A 65 -3.58 4.30 -14.11
N ASP A 66 -2.88 4.97 -13.20
CA ASP A 66 -1.78 4.37 -12.40
C ASP A 66 -2.22 3.28 -11.42
N TYR A 67 -3.49 3.26 -11.01
CA TYR A 67 -4.07 2.30 -10.07
C TYR A 67 -5.04 1.33 -10.74
N ARG A 68 -5.27 1.51 -12.03
CA ARG A 68 -6.07 0.63 -12.88
C ARG A 68 -5.40 -0.74 -12.92
N ASN A 69 -6.16 -1.77 -12.56
CA ASN A 69 -5.70 -3.16 -12.46
C ASN A 69 -4.72 -3.49 -11.32
N ARG A 70 -4.35 -2.52 -10.46
CA ARG A 70 -3.50 -2.78 -9.28
C ARG A 70 -4.30 -2.84 -7.97
N THR A 71 -5.54 -2.37 -7.97
CA THR A 71 -6.38 -2.31 -6.78
C THR A 71 -7.63 -3.17 -6.92
N GLU A 72 -7.95 -3.95 -5.88
CA GLU A 72 -9.14 -4.79 -5.81
C GLU A 72 -9.70 -4.88 -4.39
N MET A 73 -10.97 -5.24 -4.28
CA MET A 73 -11.63 -5.60 -3.01
C MET A 73 -12.05 -7.07 -3.08
N ASN A 74 -12.38 -7.64 -1.92
CA ASN A 74 -12.94 -9.00 -1.83
C ASN A 74 -14.17 -9.18 -2.75
N GLU A 75 -14.43 -10.40 -3.22
CA GLU A 75 -15.54 -10.73 -4.14
C GLU A 75 -16.92 -10.35 -3.59
N ASN A 76 -17.11 -10.48 -2.27
CA ASN A 76 -18.34 -10.10 -1.57
C ASN A 76 -18.02 -9.19 -0.37
N PRO A 77 -17.64 -7.93 -0.60
CA PRO A 77 -17.14 -7.06 0.46
C PRO A 77 -18.26 -6.60 1.39
N LEU A 78 -19.46 -6.33 0.87
CA LEU A 78 -20.62 -5.92 1.69
C LEU A 78 -21.21 -7.08 2.50
N GLY A 79 -21.32 -8.27 1.92
CA GLY A 79 -21.86 -9.44 2.64
C GLY A 79 -20.91 -9.97 3.72
N SER A 80 -19.59 -9.87 3.49
CA SER A 80 -18.59 -10.28 4.49
C SER A 80 -18.25 -9.19 5.51
N GLY A 81 -18.57 -7.92 5.23
CA GLY A 81 -18.10 -6.78 6.01
C GLY A 81 -16.60 -6.50 5.85
N ASN A 82 -15.90 -7.24 4.98
CA ASN A 82 -14.50 -7.03 4.68
C ASN A 82 -14.35 -6.05 3.51
N LEU A 83 -14.11 -4.79 3.84
CA LEU A 83 -13.93 -3.67 2.92
C LEU A 83 -12.46 -3.37 2.64
N SER A 84 -11.57 -4.31 2.95
CA SER A 84 -10.12 -4.13 2.74
C SER A 84 -9.79 -3.95 1.26
N LEU A 85 -8.77 -3.13 1.00
CA LEU A 85 -8.22 -2.92 -0.34
C LEU A 85 -6.96 -3.76 -0.50
N THR A 86 -6.90 -4.58 -1.54
CA THR A 86 -5.66 -5.24 -1.96
C THR A 86 -4.99 -4.35 -3.00
N LEU A 87 -3.72 -4.02 -2.76
CA LEU A 87 -2.85 -3.31 -3.70
C LEU A 87 -1.77 -4.29 -4.19
N SER A 88 -1.72 -4.50 -5.50
CA SER A 88 -0.76 -5.39 -6.16
C SER A 88 0.51 -4.64 -6.56
N ASP A 89 1.64 -5.35 -6.52
CA ASP A 89 2.97 -4.83 -6.86
C ASP A 89 3.29 -3.51 -6.11
N PRO A 90 3.29 -3.48 -4.76
CA PRO A 90 3.56 -2.27 -3.98
C PRO A 90 4.95 -1.70 -4.26
N LYS A 91 5.00 -0.40 -4.56
CA LYS A 91 6.18 0.42 -4.85
C LYS A 91 6.38 1.47 -3.77
N ASP A 92 7.59 2.00 -3.61
CA ASP A 92 7.82 3.07 -2.61
C ASP A 92 6.93 4.30 -2.83
N THR A 93 6.62 4.63 -4.09
CA THR A 93 5.68 5.69 -4.49
C THR A 93 4.23 5.46 -4.04
N ASP A 94 3.87 4.23 -3.65
CA ASP A 94 2.55 3.93 -3.10
C ASP A 94 2.48 4.23 -1.59
N SER A 95 3.60 4.58 -0.95
CA SER A 95 3.63 4.96 0.46
C SER A 95 2.81 6.23 0.70
N GLY A 96 1.84 6.17 1.60
CA GLY A 96 1.00 7.34 1.87
C GLY A 96 -0.28 7.00 2.63
N LYS A 97 -1.23 7.94 2.62
CA LYS A 97 -2.48 7.82 3.37
C LYS A 97 -3.58 7.33 2.46
N TYR A 98 -4.14 6.17 2.78
CA TYR A 98 -5.30 5.60 2.11
C TYR A 98 -6.54 5.83 2.99
N ARG A 99 -7.64 6.31 2.41
CA ARG A 99 -8.91 6.44 3.13
C ARG A 99 -10.00 5.69 2.42
N CYS A 100 -10.74 4.92 3.20
CA CYS A 100 -11.98 4.30 2.77
C CYS A 100 -13.15 5.09 3.34
N TYR A 101 -14.08 5.48 2.48
CA TYR A 101 -15.36 6.06 2.85
C TYR A 101 -16.47 5.07 2.56
N VAL A 102 -17.34 4.86 3.54
CA VAL A 102 -18.53 4.05 3.41
C VAL A 102 -19.71 5.00 3.45
N LYS A 103 -20.48 5.07 2.35
CA LYS A 103 -21.53 6.05 2.12
C LYS A 103 -22.89 5.38 1.96
N LYS A 104 -23.93 5.97 2.55
CA LYS A 104 -25.33 5.60 2.35
C LYS A 104 -26.15 6.86 2.10
N ASN A 105 -26.87 6.93 0.99
CA ASN A 105 -27.66 8.11 0.60
C ASN A 105 -26.84 9.42 0.67
N ASN A 106 -25.62 9.42 0.11
CA ASN A 106 -24.64 10.52 0.15
C ASN A 106 -24.09 10.92 1.53
N ASN A 107 -24.49 10.25 2.61
CA ASN A 107 -23.92 10.46 3.94
C ASN A 107 -22.80 9.46 4.22
N ILE A 108 -21.69 9.94 4.78
CA ILE A 108 -20.60 9.06 5.25
C ILE A 108 -21.08 8.41 6.55
N ILE A 109 -21.27 7.08 6.53
CA ILE A 109 -21.67 6.32 7.71
C ILE A 109 -20.46 5.87 8.53
N THR A 110 -19.35 5.58 7.86
CA THR A 110 -18.07 5.27 8.51
C THR A 110 -16.91 5.56 7.57
N MET A 111 -15.74 5.75 8.14
CA MET A 111 -14.50 6.04 7.44
C MET A 111 -13.35 5.34 8.16
N LYS A 112 -12.38 4.85 7.40
CA LYS A 112 -11.12 4.36 7.94
C LYS A 112 -9.95 4.93 7.17
N THR A 113 -8.90 5.34 7.88
CA THR A 113 -7.62 5.74 7.29
C THR A 113 -6.58 4.66 7.57
N VAL A 114 -5.83 4.29 6.55
CA VAL A 114 -4.71 3.36 6.60
C VAL A 114 -3.46 4.09 6.08
N LEU A 115 -2.39 4.12 6.87
CA LEU A 115 -1.09 4.63 6.46
C LEU A 115 -0.25 3.44 5.99
N LEU A 116 0.13 3.45 4.71
CA LEU A 116 1.00 2.45 4.11
C LEU A 116 2.43 2.99 4.06
N LYS A 117 3.40 2.20 4.51
CA LYS A 117 4.81 2.45 4.27
C LYS A 117 5.42 1.26 3.53
N VAL A 118 5.94 1.53 2.33
CA VAL A 118 6.72 0.56 1.56
C VAL A 118 8.21 0.80 1.83
N HIS A 119 8.97 -0.28 2.01
CA HIS A 119 10.41 -0.24 2.29
C HIS A 119 11.23 -0.82 1.14
N HIS A 120 12.20 -0.05 0.64
CA HIS A 120 13.24 -0.50 -0.30
C HIS A 120 14.38 -1.25 0.40
N LEU A 121 14.12 -2.46 0.92
CA LEU A 121 15.16 -3.24 1.61
C LEU A 121 16.12 -3.98 0.66
N TRP A 122 15.72 -4.23 -0.59
CA TRP A 122 16.59 -4.90 -1.57
C TRP A 122 17.88 -4.13 -1.86
N PHE A 123 17.82 -2.80 -1.87
CA PHE A 123 19.02 -1.97 -2.02
C PHE A 123 20.02 -2.18 -0.88
N ILE A 124 19.53 -2.23 0.37
CA ILE A 124 20.39 -2.40 1.54
C ILE A 124 20.97 -3.81 1.58
N LEU A 125 20.17 -4.83 1.25
CA LEU A 125 20.61 -6.22 1.16
C LEU A 125 21.65 -6.42 0.04
N CYS A 126 21.46 -5.80 -1.12
CA CYS A 126 22.46 -5.80 -2.20
C CYS A 126 23.76 -5.14 -1.75
N LEU A 127 23.70 -3.98 -1.10
CA LEU A 127 24.88 -3.29 -0.59
C LEU A 127 25.62 -4.12 0.46
N TRP A 128 24.90 -4.75 1.39
CA TRP A 128 25.47 -5.66 2.39
C TRP A 128 26.09 -6.90 1.76
N LEU A 129 25.43 -7.51 0.77
CA LEU A 129 25.96 -8.66 0.03
C LEU A 129 27.26 -8.29 -0.70
N VAL A 130 27.29 -7.14 -1.38
CA VAL A 130 28.50 -6.64 -2.07
C VAL A 130 29.63 -6.42 -1.07
N VAL A 131 29.36 -5.79 0.08
CA VAL A 131 30.37 -5.56 1.14
C VAL A 131 30.84 -6.88 1.74
N TYR A 132 29.95 -7.84 1.99
CA TYR A 132 30.31 -9.17 2.48
C TYR A 132 31.20 -9.93 1.49
N LEU A 133 30.85 -9.93 0.20
CA LEU A 133 31.63 -10.55 -0.87
C LEU A 133 33.02 -9.89 -0.98
N MET A 134 33.10 -8.56 -0.85
CA MET A 134 34.37 -7.82 -0.82
C MET A 134 35.30 -8.28 0.29
N VAL A 135 34.77 -8.42 1.51
CA VAL A 135 35.53 -8.81 2.70
C VAL A 135 35.97 -10.28 2.63
N ASN A 136 35.08 -11.18 2.20
CA ASN A 136 35.34 -12.62 2.25
C ASN A 136 36.08 -13.17 1.02
N LEU A 137 35.88 -12.59 -0.16
CA LEU A 137 36.50 -13.07 -1.40
C LEU A 137 37.81 -12.33 -1.75
N LYS A 138 38.26 -11.35 -0.93
CA LYS A 138 39.43 -10.49 -1.22
C LYS A 138 39.37 -9.88 -2.63
N ILE A 139 38.18 -9.52 -3.09
CA ILE A 139 37.99 -8.86 -4.38
C ILE A 139 38.53 -7.43 -4.24
N ASN A 140 39.42 -7.02 -5.15
CA ASN A 140 40.03 -5.69 -5.08
C ASN A 140 39.00 -4.59 -5.40
N HIS A 141 39.18 -3.41 -4.77
CA HIS A 141 38.34 -2.23 -4.98
C HIS A 141 38.13 -1.89 -6.46
N THR A 142 39.17 -2.03 -7.28
CA THR A 142 39.14 -1.78 -8.73
C THR A 142 38.15 -2.68 -9.48
N THR A 143 38.03 -3.94 -9.08
CA THR A 143 37.11 -4.90 -9.69
C THR A 143 35.66 -4.59 -9.32
N VAL A 144 35.40 -4.11 -8.10
CA VAL A 144 34.04 -3.72 -7.70
C VAL A 144 33.59 -2.44 -8.36
N VAL A 145 34.42 -1.41 -8.46
CA VAL A 145 34.08 -0.18 -9.19
C VAL A 145 33.71 -0.48 -10.65
N SER A 146 34.33 -1.49 -11.28
CA SER A 146 33.96 -1.91 -12.64
C SER A 146 32.63 -2.65 -12.75
N LEU A 147 32.12 -3.24 -11.66
CA LEU A 147 30.84 -3.95 -11.62
C LEU A 147 29.67 -3.04 -11.21
N VAL A 148 29.94 -1.93 -10.52
CA VAL A 148 28.95 -0.92 -10.10
C VAL A 148 28.00 -0.45 -11.23
N PRO A 149 28.44 -0.14 -12.46
CA PRO A 149 27.51 0.24 -13.53
C PRO A 149 26.56 -0.88 -13.95
N TYR A 150 26.98 -2.16 -13.86
CA TYR A 150 26.12 -3.30 -14.17
C TYR A 150 25.10 -3.56 -13.06
N ILE A 151 25.50 -3.34 -11.81
CA ILE A 151 24.61 -3.42 -10.64
C ILE A 151 23.58 -2.27 -10.69
N LEU A 152 24.00 -1.04 -11.04
CA LEU A 152 23.11 0.11 -11.23
C LEU A 152 22.14 -0.09 -12.41
N LEU A 153 22.57 -0.72 -13.51
CA LEU A 153 21.69 -1.05 -14.64
C LEU A 153 20.58 -2.04 -14.27
N CYS A 154 20.83 -2.98 -13.36
CA CYS A 154 19.80 -3.88 -12.85
C CYS A 154 18.80 -3.19 -11.89
N VAL A 155 19.16 -2.01 -11.39
CA VAL A 155 18.44 -1.29 -10.34
C VAL A 155 17.53 -0.19 -10.88
N PHE A 156 17.82 0.36 -12.07
CA PHE A 156 17.04 1.41 -12.72
C PHE A 156 16.16 0.92 -13.88
N HIS A 157 15.98 -0.39 -14.03
CA HIS A 157 15.26 -0.99 -15.16
C HIS A 157 14.14 -1.92 -14.71
N PHE A 158 13.29 -1.50 -13.77
CA PHE A 158 11.93 -2.02 -13.54
C PHE A 158 11.09 -0.98 -12.79
#